data_AF-A0A529VIP3-F1
#
_entry.id   AF-A0A529VIP3-F1
#
_cell.length_a   1.000
_cell.length_b   1.000
_cell.length_c   1.000
_cell.angle_alpha   90.00
_cell.angle_beta   90.00
_cell.angle_gamma   90.00
#
_symmetry.space_group_name_H-M   'P 1'
#
loop_
_entity.id
_entity.type
_entity.pdbx_description
1 polymer ?
#
loop_
_entity_poly.entity_id
_entity_poly.type
_entity_poly.pdbx_seq_one_letter_code
_entity_poly.pdbx_strand_id
1 'polypeptide(L)'
;FFQRTMVPRDIPDPLEMDFNTLYACVMGTSKHVGTSFTVRENVKPALEMLYAIAGGEENFRARPFVSNSNCFVVPPMKFAEDACGVLEA
;
A
#
# COMPACT_ATOMS: atom_id res chain seq x y z
N PHE A 1 12.21 9.76 -1.41
CA PHE A 1 11.14 8.79 -1.10
C PHE A 1 10.77 8.94 0.38
N PHE A 2 9.51 8.71 0.74
CA PHE A 2 8.96 8.74 2.10
C PHE A 2 8.33 7.38 2.40
N GLN A 3 8.80 6.70 3.44
CA GLN A 3 8.21 5.43 3.88
C GLN A 3 7.16 5.72 4.95
N ARG A 4 6.02 5.01 4.92
CA ARG A 4 5.07 5.02 6.03
C ARG A 4 5.82 4.75 7.35
N THR A 5 5.64 5.61 8.34
CA THR A 5 6.52 5.65 9.53
C THR A 5 6.05 4.79 10.68
N MET A 6 4.75 4.53 10.78
CA MET A 6 4.14 3.76 11.87
C MET A 6 2.88 3.04 11.39
N VAL A 7 2.39 2.12 12.21
CA VAL A 7 1.09 1.47 12.06
C VAL A 7 0.15 2.08 13.10
N PRO A 8 -0.94 2.77 12.70
CA PRO A 8 -1.91 3.30 13.66
C PRO A 8 -2.57 2.16 14.43
N ARG A 9 -2.82 2.37 15.72
CA ARG A 9 -3.31 1.34 16.66
C ARG A 9 -4.75 1.60 17.14
N ASP A 10 -5.29 2.74 16.77
CA ASP A 10 -6.61 3.26 17.05
C ASP A 10 -7.63 2.92 15.96
N ILE A 11 -7.17 2.39 14.81
CA ILE A 11 -8.02 1.89 13.72
C ILE A 11 -7.99 0.35 13.74
N PRO A 12 -9.07 -0.31 14.20
CA PRO A 12 -9.07 -1.76 14.39
C PRO A 12 -9.31 -2.54 13.09
N ASP A 13 -10.02 -1.95 12.13
CA ASP A 13 -10.28 -2.58 10.84
C ASP A 13 -9.04 -2.48 9.94
N PRO A 14 -8.48 -3.61 9.44
CA PRO A 14 -7.25 -3.59 8.64
C PRO A 14 -7.38 -2.83 7.33
N LEU A 15 -8.56 -2.84 6.69
CA LEU A 15 -8.80 -2.12 5.45
C LEU A 15 -8.78 -0.62 5.72
N GLU A 16 -9.54 -0.16 6.72
CA GLU A 16 -9.53 1.25 7.12
C GLU A 16 -8.13 1.70 7.52
N MET A 17 -7.38 0.85 8.23
CA MET A 17 -6.02 1.15 8.67
C MET A 17 -5.08 1.37 7.47
N ASP A 18 -5.02 0.43 6.53
CA ASP A 18 -4.14 0.53 5.36
C ASP A 18 -4.56 1.68 4.44
N PHE A 19 -5.87 1.84 4.22
CA PHE A 19 -6.43 2.87 3.34
C PHE A 19 -6.15 4.27 3.86
N ASN A 20 -6.49 4.55 5.13
CA ASN A 20 -6.26 5.86 5.73
C ASN A 20 -4.76 6.16 5.88
N THR A 21 -3.95 5.15 6.21
CA THR A 21 -2.49 5.34 6.28
C THR A 21 -1.92 5.72 4.93
N LEU A 22 -2.31 5.02 3.86
CA LEU A 22 -1.86 5.34 2.50
C LEU A 22 -2.32 6.75 2.08
N TYR A 23 -3.60 7.07 2.30
CA TYR A 23 -4.18 8.38 1.99
C TYR A 23 -3.41 9.50 2.69
N ALA A 24 -3.18 9.37 4.00
CA ALA A 24 -2.44 10.36 4.78
C ALA A 24 -1.00 10.53 4.26
N CYS A 25 -0.34 9.44 3.86
CA CYS A 25 1.01 9.50 3.30
C CYS A 25 1.04 10.26 1.96
N VAL A 26 0.14 9.94 1.02
CA VAL A 26 0.14 10.56 -0.32
C VAL A 26 -0.37 12.00 -0.30
N MET A 27 -1.26 12.36 0.63
CA MET A 27 -1.70 13.74 0.81
C MET A 27 -0.69 14.58 1.60
N GLY A 28 0.12 13.95 2.46
CA GLY A 28 1.09 14.63 3.31
C GLY A 28 2.41 14.99 2.63
N THR A 29 2.69 14.46 1.42
CA THR A 29 3.94 14.75 0.72
C THR A 29 3.82 14.62 -0.79
N SER A 30 4.64 15.38 -1.53
CA SER A 30 4.84 15.23 -2.98
C SER A 30 5.97 14.25 -3.34
N LYS A 31 6.64 13.67 -2.35
CA LYS A 31 7.68 12.65 -2.56
C LYS A 31 7.04 11.30 -2.92
N HIS A 32 7.79 10.46 -3.63
CA HIS A 32 7.42 9.05 -3.83
C HIS A 32 7.18 8.35 -2.48
N VAL A 33 6.03 7.69 -2.33
CA VAL A 33 5.60 7.04 -1.07
C VAL A 33 5.90 5.55 -1.11
N GLY A 34 6.42 5.00 -0.02
CA GLY A 34 6.42 3.56 0.21
C GLY A 34 5.43 3.19 1.30
N THR A 35 4.64 2.16 1.05
CA THR A 35 3.62 1.63 1.97
C THR A 35 3.75 0.12 2.12
N SER A 36 2.90 -0.51 2.92
CA SER A 36 2.62 -1.94 2.84
C SER A 36 1.13 -2.18 3.07
N PHE A 37 0.67 -3.39 2.72
CA PHE A 37 -0.72 -3.82 2.93
C PHE A 37 -0.76 -5.04 3.84
N THR A 38 -1.85 -5.18 4.58
CA THR A 38 -2.07 -6.26 5.55
C THR A 38 -2.56 -7.52 4.85
N VAL A 39 -3.50 -7.39 3.90
CA VAL A 39 -4.10 -8.52 3.16
C VAL A 39 -4.35 -8.14 1.70
N ARG A 40 -4.50 -9.16 0.86
CA ARG A 40 -4.72 -9.04 -0.60
C ARG A 40 -5.89 -8.13 -0.94
N GLU A 41 -6.98 -8.26 -0.18
CA GLU A 41 -8.25 -7.58 -0.42
C GLU A 41 -8.12 -6.06 -0.30
N ASN A 42 -7.14 -5.57 0.46
CA ASN A 42 -6.91 -4.14 0.68
C ASN A 42 -6.23 -3.47 -0.52
N VAL A 43 -5.56 -4.24 -1.40
CA VAL A 43 -4.78 -3.68 -2.52
C VAL A 43 -5.69 -3.04 -3.56
N LYS A 44 -6.81 -3.68 -3.90
CA LYS A 44 -7.77 -3.16 -4.89
C LYS A 44 -8.33 -1.78 -4.52
N PRO A 45 -8.97 -1.58 -3.35
CA PRO A 45 -9.50 -0.26 -2.98
C PRO A 45 -8.39 0.80 -2.85
N ALA A 46 -7.19 0.39 -2.40
CA ALA A 46 -6.04 1.29 -2.38
C ALA A 46 -5.63 1.75 -3.79
N LEU A 47 -5.56 0.84 -4.78
CA LEU A 47 -5.27 1.18 -6.17
C LEU A 47 -6.35 2.08 -6.77
N GLU A 48 -7.63 1.81 -6.52
CA GLU A 48 -8.73 2.65 -6.99
C GLU A 48 -8.60 4.09 -6.49
N MET A 49 -8.22 4.28 -5.22
CA MET A 49 -7.90 5.61 -4.67
C MET A 49 -6.70 6.24 -5.37
N LEU A 50 -5.61 5.48 -5.59
CA LEU A 50 -4.42 6.01 -6.27
C LEU A 50 -4.70 6.39 -7.72
N TYR A 51 -5.55 5.64 -8.41
CA TYR A 51 -6.02 5.97 -9.75
C TYR A 51 -6.85 7.25 -9.74
N ALA A 52 -7.74 7.42 -8.77
CA ALA A 52 -8.49 8.67 -8.61
C ALA A 52 -7.56 9.87 -8.38
N ILE A 53 -6.53 9.73 -7.53
CA ILE A 53 -5.53 10.79 -7.29
C ILE A 53 -4.71 11.09 -8.55
N ALA A 54 -4.36 10.08 -9.34
CA ALA A 54 -3.63 10.23 -10.59
C ALA A 54 -4.48 10.79 -11.75
N GLY A 55 -5.80 10.90 -11.57
CA GLY A 55 -6.73 11.24 -12.64
C GLY A 55 -6.94 10.11 -13.66
N GLY A 56 -6.76 8.86 -13.25
CA GLY A 56 -6.98 7.67 -14.05
C GLY A 56 -5.92 6.58 -13.84
N GLU A 57 -6.29 5.33 -14.13
CA GLU A 57 -5.37 4.19 -14.07
C GLU A 57 -4.19 4.34 -15.04
N GLU A 58 -4.44 4.83 -16.25
CA GLU A 58 -3.40 5.06 -17.26
C GLU A 58 -2.31 6.01 -16.75
N ASN A 59 -2.71 7.12 -16.14
CA ASN A 59 -1.78 8.10 -15.58
C ASN A 59 -0.96 7.52 -14.44
N PHE A 60 -1.60 6.73 -13.56
CA PHE A 60 -0.87 6.07 -12.47
C PHE A 60 0.14 5.06 -13.02
N ARG A 61 -0.25 4.23 -14.00
CA ARG A 61 0.64 3.22 -14.60
C ARG A 61 1.79 3.85 -15.40
N ALA A 62 1.56 4.98 -16.05
CA ALA A 62 2.59 5.71 -16.79
C ALA A 62 3.65 6.31 -15.85
N ARG A 63 3.25 6.77 -14.66
CA ARG A 63 4.16 7.33 -13.66
C ARG A 63 3.73 7.03 -12.23
N PRO A 64 3.97 5.79 -11.72
CA PRO A 64 3.56 5.40 -10.38
C PRO A 64 4.35 6.17 -9.33
N PHE A 65 3.65 6.62 -8.29
CA PHE A 65 4.22 7.40 -7.18
C PHE A 65 4.16 6.68 -5.83
N VAL A 66 3.75 5.41 -5.83
CA VAL A 66 3.69 4.54 -4.65
C VAL A 66 4.42 3.22 -4.91
N SER A 67 5.19 2.75 -3.94
CA SER A 67 5.77 1.41 -3.91
C SER A 67 5.27 0.61 -2.71
N ASN A 68 5.02 -0.68 -2.92
CA ASN A 68 4.66 -1.61 -1.87
C ASN A 68 5.93 -2.29 -1.31
N SER A 69 6.17 -2.14 -0.01
CA SER A 69 7.18 -2.88 0.74
C SER A 69 6.57 -4.20 1.20
N ASN A 70 7.05 -5.31 0.66
CA ASN A 70 6.41 -6.59 0.86
C ASN A 70 7.41 -7.67 1.31
N CYS A 71 7.22 -8.21 2.52
CA CYS A 71 8.10 -9.22 3.11
C CYS A 71 7.58 -10.64 2.85
N PHE A 72 7.32 -10.96 1.57
CA PHE A 72 6.74 -12.24 1.17
C PHE A 72 7.66 -13.44 1.42
N VAL A 73 8.98 -13.22 1.56
CA VAL A 73 9.93 -14.23 2.02
C VAL A 73 10.31 -13.93 3.47
N VAL A 74 9.98 -14.84 4.38
CA VAL A 74 10.27 -14.72 5.82
C VAL A 74 11.32 -15.75 6.26
N PRO A 75 12.19 -15.43 7.22
CA PRO A 75 13.20 -16.38 7.69
C PRO A 75 12.61 -17.65 8.36
N PRO A 76 13.26 -18.83 8.22
CA PRO A 76 14.33 -19.16 7.29
C PRO A 76 13.73 -19.68 5.97
N MET A 77 13.52 -18.79 4.98
CA MET A 77 13.10 -19.13 3.60
C MET A 77 11.69 -19.72 3.46
N LYS A 78 10.70 -19.17 4.17
CA LYS A 78 9.28 -19.48 3.96
C LYS A 78 8.59 -18.36 3.19
N PHE A 79 7.56 -18.70 2.43
CA PHE A 79 6.66 -17.73 1.85
C PHE A 79 5.50 -17.46 2.81
N ALA A 80 5.24 -16.19 3.11
CA ALA A 80 4.11 -15.78 3.95
C ALA A 80 2.88 -15.57 3.04
N GLU A 81 1.81 -16.34 3.28
CA GLU A 81 0.63 -16.42 2.40
C GLU A 81 -0.06 -15.07 2.21
N ASP A 82 -0.22 -14.31 3.29
CA ASP A 82 -0.77 -12.95 3.30
C ASP A 82 0.05 -11.99 2.43
N ALA A 83 1.36 -11.97 2.63
CA ALA A 83 2.29 -11.13 1.88
C ALA A 83 2.40 -11.58 0.41
N CYS A 84 2.36 -12.87 0.11
CA CYS A 84 2.26 -13.39 -1.26
C CYS A 84 0.96 -12.95 -1.93
N GLY A 85 -0.16 -13.04 -1.21
CA GLY A 85 -1.45 -12.58 -1.70
C GLY A 85 -1.44 -11.10 -2.08
N VAL A 86 -0.75 -10.27 -1.30
CA VAL A 86 -0.50 -8.84 -1.59
C VAL A 86 0.45 -8.64 -2.77
N LEU A 87 1.45 -9.49 -2.97
CA LEU A 87 2.40 -9.40 -4.09
C LEU A 87 1.71 -9.62 -5.45
N GLU A 88 0.76 -10.55 -5.47
CA GLU A 88 0.07 -11.05 -6.66
C GLU A 88 -1.23 -10.29 -6.99
N ALA A 89 -1.54 -9.26 -6.22
CA ALA A 89 -2.72 -8.41 -6.39
C ALA A 89 -2.42 -7.27 -7.37
#